data_AF-A0A1M6LKC8-F1
#
_entry.id   AF-A0A1M6LKC8-F1
#
_cell.length_a   1.000
_cell.length_b   1.000
_cell.length_c   1.000
_cell.angle_alpha   90.00
_cell.angle_beta   90.00
_cell.angle_gamma   90.00
#
_symmetry.space_group_name_H-M   'P 1'
#
loop_
_entity.id
_entity.type
_entity.pdbx_description
1 polymer ?
#
loop_
_entity_poly.entity_id
_entity_poly.type
_entity_poly.pdbx_seq_one_letter_code
_entity_poly.pdbx_strand_id
1 'polypeptide(L)'
;MNLTGYMTINGVDAWTDYFAFLCEDKVDDSFNFGELQKPLEMKEYTTVEFRERDGEELPDVLPSPRYKARDVTLYIAVYASTLSEYNTRRAAFMEAIRAGWVNLKVKELPTAYRFYYKGITDAKVLEDATDGRIIGRWKVKFREPKPGFAVE
;
A
#
# COMPACT_ATOMS: atom_id res chain seq x y z
N MET A 1 -21.87 7.16 -0.58
CA MET A 1 -21.01 6.30 0.26
C MET A 1 -20.33 7.16 1.32
N ASN A 2 -20.14 6.67 2.56
CA ASN A 2 -19.33 7.35 3.58
C ASN A 2 -18.28 6.36 4.09
N LEU A 3 -17.00 6.70 3.95
CA LEU A 3 -15.85 5.87 4.33
C LEU A 3 -14.99 6.54 5.40
N THR A 4 -15.57 7.47 6.15
CA THR A 4 -14.88 8.12 7.29
C THR A 4 -14.36 7.05 8.26
N GLY A 5 -13.08 7.14 8.61
CA GLY A 5 -12.37 6.22 9.49
C GLY A 5 -11.93 4.92 8.83
N TYR A 6 -12.15 4.72 7.53
CA TYR A 6 -11.74 3.51 6.82
C TYR A 6 -10.24 3.44 6.58
N MET A 7 -9.66 4.53 6.07
CA MET A 7 -8.24 4.64 5.71
C MET A 7 -7.68 5.95 6.24
N THR A 8 -6.60 5.89 7.01
CA THR A 8 -5.88 7.08 7.45
C THR A 8 -4.47 7.11 6.86
N ILE A 9 -4.03 8.29 6.43
CA ILE A 9 -2.68 8.54 5.96
C ILE A 9 -2.07 9.61 6.87
N ASN A 10 -0.93 9.30 7.50
CA ASN A 10 -0.24 10.22 8.40
C ASN A 10 -1.13 10.75 9.54
N GLY A 11 -2.04 9.92 10.04
CA GLY A 11 -3.00 10.27 11.10
C GLY A 11 -4.22 11.07 10.63
N VAL A 12 -4.30 11.40 9.34
CA VAL A 12 -5.39 12.15 8.73
C VAL A 12 -6.36 11.19 8.04
N ASP A 13 -7.67 11.42 8.16
CA ASP A 13 -8.69 10.56 7.53
C ASP A 13 -8.77 10.82 6.03
N ALA A 14 -8.42 9.82 5.22
CA ALA A 14 -8.27 10.02 3.79
C ALA A 14 -9.60 10.31 3.08
N TRP A 15 -10.71 9.78 3.61
CA TRP A 15 -12.05 10.05 3.06
C TRP A 15 -12.47 11.49 3.34
N THR A 16 -12.25 12.00 4.54
CA THR A 16 -12.65 13.35 4.94
C THR A 16 -11.83 14.43 4.24
N ASP A 17 -10.50 14.27 4.21
CA ASP A 17 -9.60 15.32 3.72
C ASP A 17 -9.39 15.30 2.20
N TYR A 18 -9.48 14.11 1.58
CA TYR A 18 -9.18 13.94 0.16
C TYR A 18 -10.28 13.22 -0.62
N PHE A 19 -11.31 12.68 0.03
CA PHE A 19 -12.25 11.73 -0.57
C PHE A 19 -11.53 10.57 -1.26
N ALA A 20 -10.41 10.14 -0.66
CA ALA A 20 -9.58 9.05 -1.13
C ALA A 20 -9.81 7.78 -0.32
N PHE A 21 -9.77 6.63 -0.99
CA PHE A 21 -9.97 5.32 -0.38
C PHE A 21 -9.29 4.21 -1.19
N LEU A 22 -9.05 3.06 -0.55
CA LEU A 22 -8.66 1.85 -1.25
C LEU A 22 -9.84 1.31 -2.04
N CYS A 23 -9.64 1.07 -3.32
CA CYS A 23 -10.64 0.47 -4.20
C CYS A 23 -10.06 -0.76 -4.87
N GLU A 24 -10.90 -1.69 -5.29
CA GLU A 24 -10.47 -2.86 -6.06
C GLU A 24 -10.78 -2.67 -7.55
N ASP A 25 -10.13 -3.45 -8.42
CA ASP A 25 -10.38 -3.34 -9.86
C ASP A 25 -11.73 -3.97 -10.25
N LYS A 26 -12.08 -5.08 -9.57
CA LYS A 26 -13.29 -5.89 -9.77
C LYS A 26 -14.05 -6.05 -8.47
N VAL A 27 -15.36 -6.32 -8.60
CA VAL A 27 -16.19 -6.76 -7.48
C VAL A 27 -15.66 -8.09 -6.95
N ASP A 28 -15.67 -8.26 -5.64
CA ASP A 28 -15.16 -9.43 -4.89
C ASP A 28 -13.63 -9.67 -4.97
N ASP A 29 -12.87 -8.75 -5.55
CA ASP A 29 -11.41 -8.79 -5.47
C ASP A 29 -10.95 -8.29 -4.09
N SER A 30 -9.75 -8.70 -3.69
CA SER A 30 -9.11 -8.31 -2.42
C SER A 30 -7.65 -7.95 -2.63
N PHE A 31 -7.31 -7.46 -3.83
CA PHE A 31 -5.95 -7.18 -4.26
C PHE A 31 -5.20 -6.28 -3.26
N ASN A 32 -5.79 -5.20 -2.77
CA ASN A 32 -5.11 -4.33 -1.80
C ASN A 32 -4.82 -5.03 -0.48
N PHE A 33 -5.79 -5.79 0.04
CA PHE A 33 -5.61 -6.56 1.26
C PHE A 33 -4.52 -7.63 1.07
N GLY A 34 -4.54 -8.32 -0.06
CA GLY A 34 -3.52 -9.29 -0.45
C GLY A 34 -2.11 -8.67 -0.52
N GLU A 35 -1.97 -7.47 -1.08
CA GLU A 35 -0.68 -6.77 -1.13
C GLU A 35 -0.20 -6.31 0.25
N LEU A 36 -1.10 -5.81 1.10
CA LEU A 36 -0.77 -5.38 2.46
C LEU A 36 -0.38 -6.55 3.38
N GLN A 37 -1.12 -7.66 3.30
CA GLN A 37 -0.96 -8.84 4.14
C GLN A 37 -0.03 -9.90 3.53
N LYS A 38 0.53 -9.64 2.34
CA LYS A 38 1.46 -10.55 1.68
C LYS A 38 2.58 -10.99 2.64
N PRO A 39 2.84 -12.30 2.80
CA PRO A 39 3.93 -12.79 3.62
C PRO A 39 5.25 -12.11 3.26
N LEU A 40 6.03 -11.77 4.28
CA LEU A 40 7.31 -11.09 4.10
C LEU A 40 8.36 -12.07 3.57
N GLU A 41 9.08 -11.64 2.54
CA GLU A 41 10.21 -12.40 2.01
C GLU A 41 11.37 -12.33 3.01
N MET A 42 11.93 -13.48 3.36
CA MET A 42 13.11 -13.55 4.22
C MET A 42 14.37 -13.12 3.45
N LYS A 43 15.32 -12.55 4.16
CA LYS A 43 16.70 -12.45 3.67
C LYS A 43 17.29 -13.85 3.66
N GLU A 44 18.07 -14.13 2.61
CA GLU A 44 18.83 -15.37 2.53
C GLU A 44 19.83 -15.46 3.69
N TYR A 45 20.05 -16.67 4.16
CA TYR A 45 21.19 -16.96 5.01
C TYR A 45 22.45 -16.98 4.16
N THR A 46 23.58 -16.59 4.74
CA THR A 46 24.87 -16.80 4.09
C THR A 46 25.23 -18.27 4.24
N THR A 47 25.44 -18.93 3.10
CA THR A 47 25.71 -20.36 3.04
C THR A 47 27.09 -20.63 2.44
N VAL A 48 27.62 -21.82 2.68
CA VAL A 48 28.86 -22.29 2.05
C VAL A 48 28.52 -23.47 1.15
N GLU A 49 28.87 -23.38 -0.13
CA GLU A 49 28.64 -24.43 -1.12
C GLU A 49 29.95 -25.10 -1.52
N PHE A 50 30.02 -26.43 -1.39
CA PHE A 50 31.14 -27.26 -1.82
C PHE A 50 30.68 -28.19 -2.94
N ARG A 51 31.40 -28.22 -4.07
CA ARG A 51 31.03 -29.05 -5.23
C ARG A 51 30.97 -30.55 -4.92
N GLU A 52 31.79 -31.00 -3.98
CA GLU A 52 31.94 -32.40 -3.58
C GLU A 52 30.91 -32.84 -2.53
N ARG A 53 30.04 -31.95 -2.03
CA ARG A 53 29.04 -32.23 -0.99
C ARG A 53 27.64 -31.95 -1.52
N ASP A 54 26.66 -32.69 -1.03
CA ASP A 54 25.26 -32.43 -1.34
C ASP A 54 24.75 -31.21 -0.56
N GLY A 55 24.06 -30.31 -1.27
CA GLY A 55 23.40 -29.15 -0.67
C GLY A 55 24.35 -28.02 -0.25
N GLU A 56 23.92 -27.24 0.74
CA GLU A 56 24.64 -26.09 1.27
C GLU A 56 24.87 -26.25 2.78
N GLU A 57 25.96 -25.67 3.29
CA GLU A 57 26.26 -25.65 4.72
C GLU A 57 25.77 -24.38 5.39
N LEU A 58 25.17 -24.57 6.57
CA LEU A 58 24.62 -23.55 7.45
C LEU A 58 25.13 -23.79 8.88
N PRO A 59 25.11 -22.76 9.75
CA PRO A 59 25.43 -22.95 11.17
C PRO A 59 24.41 -23.87 11.84
N ASP A 60 24.84 -24.61 12.88
CA ASP A 60 23.98 -25.53 13.67
C ASP A 60 22.73 -24.84 14.23
N VAL A 61 22.83 -23.54 14.50
CA VAL A 61 21.72 -22.69 14.94
C VAL A 61 21.54 -21.54 13.95
N LEU A 62 20.37 -21.47 13.34
CA LEU A 62 20.04 -20.38 12.43
C LEU A 62 19.87 -19.06 13.19
N PRO A 63 20.40 -17.94 12.68
CA PRO A 63 20.18 -16.64 13.26
C PRO A 63 18.70 -16.23 13.15
N SER A 64 18.28 -15.26 13.98
CA SER A 64 16.90 -14.77 13.94
C SER A 64 16.48 -14.32 12.54
N PRO A 65 15.26 -14.67 12.06
CA PRO A 65 14.79 -14.27 10.75
C PRO A 65 14.86 -12.76 10.54
N ARG A 66 15.32 -12.37 9.35
CA ARG A 66 15.32 -10.98 8.90
C ARG A 66 14.58 -10.91 7.57
N TYR A 67 13.78 -9.87 7.36
CA TYR A 67 12.97 -9.74 6.15
C TYR A 67 13.60 -8.76 5.16
N LYS A 68 13.42 -9.02 3.86
CA LYS A 68 13.76 -8.10 2.77
C LYS A 68 12.75 -6.95 2.76
N ALA A 69 13.21 -5.76 2.38
CA ALA A 69 12.32 -4.64 2.10
C ALA A 69 11.42 -4.97 0.89
N ARG A 70 10.15 -4.57 0.93
CA ARG A 70 9.17 -4.90 -0.12
C ARG A 70 8.60 -3.66 -0.79
N ASP A 71 8.22 -3.82 -2.05
CA ASP A 71 7.35 -2.87 -2.73
C ASP A 71 5.89 -3.33 -2.54
N VAL A 72 4.99 -2.40 -2.25
CA VAL A 72 3.54 -2.65 -2.09
C VAL A 72 2.80 -1.81 -3.11
N THR A 73 1.92 -2.42 -3.89
CA THR A 73 1.12 -1.69 -4.88
C THR A 73 -0.34 -1.67 -4.47
N LEU A 74 -0.92 -0.47 -4.32
CA LEU A 74 -2.30 -0.29 -3.88
C LEU A 74 -3.12 0.41 -4.97
N TYR A 75 -4.31 -0.07 -5.24
CA TYR A 75 -5.34 0.67 -5.96
C TYR A 75 -5.99 1.69 -5.03
N ILE A 76 -5.90 2.95 -5.44
CA ILE A 76 -6.52 4.07 -4.74
C ILE A 76 -7.48 4.76 -5.70
N ALA A 77 -8.62 5.18 -5.17
CA ALA A 77 -9.57 6.05 -5.85
C ALA A 77 -9.73 7.37 -5.12
N VAL A 78 -10.02 8.43 -5.89
CA VAL A 78 -10.53 9.71 -5.39
C VAL A 78 -11.91 9.95 -6.01
N TYR A 79 -12.86 10.30 -5.16
CA TYR A 79 -14.24 10.59 -5.52
C TYR A 79 -14.49 12.10 -5.53
N ALA A 80 -15.25 12.63 -6.47
CA ALA A 80 -15.58 14.05 -6.56
C ALA A 80 -16.85 14.31 -7.37
N SER A 81 -17.46 15.49 -7.20
CA SER A 81 -18.67 15.88 -7.94
C SER A 81 -18.35 16.38 -9.35
N THR A 82 -17.13 16.88 -9.56
CA THR A 82 -16.69 17.41 -10.86
C THR A 82 -15.24 17.03 -11.13
N LEU A 83 -14.82 17.13 -12.40
CA LEU A 83 -13.44 16.87 -12.80
C LEU A 83 -12.45 17.86 -12.15
N SER A 84 -12.84 19.13 -11.98
CA SER A 84 -12.02 20.15 -11.32
C SER A 84 -11.79 19.82 -9.84
N GLU A 85 -12.85 19.42 -9.15
CA GLU A 85 -12.78 18.98 -7.76
C GLU A 85 -11.94 17.71 -7.61
N TYR A 86 -12.11 16.74 -8.52
CA TYR A 86 -11.26 15.55 -8.58
C TYR A 86 -9.78 15.91 -8.70
N ASN A 87 -9.41 16.81 -9.62
CA ASN A 87 -8.02 17.20 -9.82
C ASN A 87 -7.43 17.86 -8.57
N THR A 88 -8.22 18.70 -7.89
CA THR A 88 -7.82 19.37 -6.65
C THR A 88 -7.57 18.36 -5.53
N ARG A 89 -8.54 17.47 -5.29
CA ARG A 89 -8.46 16.42 -4.26
C ARG A 89 -7.31 15.44 -4.53
N ARG A 90 -7.15 15.03 -5.79
CA ARG A 90 -6.03 14.18 -6.22
C ARG A 90 -4.69 14.87 -6.00
N ALA A 91 -4.56 16.15 -6.33
CA ALA A 91 -3.32 16.89 -6.09
C ALA A 91 -2.96 16.91 -4.61
N ALA A 92 -3.91 17.25 -3.73
CA ALA A 92 -3.72 17.26 -2.28
C ALA A 92 -3.34 15.87 -1.73
N PHE A 93 -4.02 14.82 -2.18
CA PHE A 93 -3.67 13.44 -1.81
C PHE A 93 -2.24 13.08 -2.24
N MET A 94 -1.87 13.43 -3.48
CA MET A 94 -0.54 13.15 -4.01
C MET A 94 0.56 13.94 -3.29
N GLU A 95 0.29 15.18 -2.87
CA GLU A 95 1.20 15.95 -2.02
C GLU A 95 1.42 15.25 -0.67
N ALA A 96 0.34 14.82 -0.01
CA ALA A 96 0.40 14.14 1.28
C ALA A 96 1.28 12.87 1.24
N ILE A 97 1.16 12.05 0.19
CA ILE A 97 1.94 10.81 0.08
C ILE A 97 3.37 11.03 -0.45
N ARG A 98 3.65 12.15 -1.12
CA ARG A 98 4.99 12.50 -1.61
C ARG A 98 5.84 13.25 -0.59
N ALA A 99 5.22 13.82 0.44
CA ALA A 99 5.88 14.65 1.45
C ALA A 99 6.91 13.90 2.32
N GLY A 100 6.93 12.55 2.29
CA GLY A 100 7.93 11.76 3.02
C GLY A 100 7.40 10.40 3.44
N TRP A 101 7.50 10.10 4.73
CA TRP A 101 6.90 8.89 5.29
C TRP A 101 5.38 8.93 5.14
N VAL A 102 4.82 7.77 4.80
CA VAL A 102 3.40 7.49 4.67
C VAL A 102 3.06 6.44 5.71
N ASN A 103 2.46 6.86 6.82
CA ASN A 103 1.90 5.99 7.83
C ASN A 103 0.45 5.67 7.43
N LEU A 104 0.25 4.51 6.82
CA LEU A 104 -1.05 4.03 6.36
C LEU A 104 -1.67 3.13 7.43
N LYS A 105 -2.93 3.40 7.80
CA LYS A 105 -3.74 2.48 8.61
C LYS A 105 -5.07 2.26 7.91
N VAL A 106 -5.53 1.01 7.92
CA VAL A 106 -6.81 0.59 7.36
C VAL A 106 -7.61 -0.05 8.48
N LYS A 107 -8.87 0.33 8.65
CA LYS A 107 -9.72 -0.01 9.82
C LYS A 107 -9.77 -1.51 10.13
N GLU A 108 -9.74 -2.35 9.11
CA GLU A 108 -9.86 -3.81 9.24
C GLU A 108 -8.52 -4.52 9.41
N LEU A 109 -7.41 -3.78 9.31
CA LEU A 109 -6.07 -4.31 9.47
C LEU A 109 -5.50 -3.92 10.84
N PRO A 110 -4.96 -4.88 11.59
CA PRO A 110 -4.48 -4.63 12.95
C PRO A 110 -3.20 -3.78 12.98
N THR A 111 -2.52 -3.61 11.85
CA THR A 111 -1.18 -3.04 11.76
C THR A 111 -1.20 -1.74 10.98
N ALA A 112 -0.49 -0.73 11.49
CA ALA A 112 -0.12 0.44 10.70
C ALA A 112 1.11 0.12 9.85
N TYR A 113 1.07 0.52 8.59
CA TYR A 113 2.15 0.33 7.64
C TYR A 113 2.94 1.63 7.48
N ARG A 114 4.27 1.54 7.39
CA ARG A 114 5.13 2.70 7.21
C ARG A 114 5.90 2.62 5.91
N PHE A 115 5.51 3.47 4.97
CA PHE A 115 5.98 3.45 3.59
C PHE A 115 6.63 4.78 3.16
N TYR A 116 7.25 4.78 1.99
CA TYR A 116 7.42 6.01 1.19
C TYR A 116 6.97 5.78 -0.26
N TYR A 117 6.54 6.86 -0.91
CA TYR A 117 6.07 6.83 -2.30
C TYR A 117 7.18 6.48 -3.30
N LYS A 118 6.90 5.58 -4.26
CA LYS A 118 7.81 5.23 -5.36
C LYS A 118 7.30 5.56 -6.76
N GLY A 119 5.98 5.57 -6.97
CA GLY A 119 5.43 5.80 -8.29
C GLY A 119 3.92 5.56 -8.36
N ILE A 120 3.32 5.88 -9.50
CA ILE A 120 1.93 5.57 -9.82
C ILE A 120 1.79 5.07 -11.26
N THR A 121 0.66 4.45 -11.57
CA THR A 121 0.17 4.33 -12.96
C THR A 121 -0.65 5.54 -13.35
N ASP A 122 -0.98 5.65 -14.64
CA ASP A 122 -1.98 6.60 -15.10
C ASP A 122 -3.33 6.35 -14.43
N ALA A 123 -4.07 7.44 -14.21
CA ALA A 123 -5.40 7.40 -13.63
C ALA A 123 -6.45 7.08 -14.68
N LYS A 124 -7.32 6.11 -14.37
CA LYS A 124 -8.56 5.89 -15.09
C LYS A 124 -9.63 6.75 -14.44
N VAL A 125 -10.10 7.77 -15.14
CA VAL A 125 -11.17 8.67 -14.68
C VAL A 125 -12.46 8.27 -15.36
N LEU A 126 -13.49 8.03 -14.58
CA LEU A 126 -14.79 7.55 -15.00
C LEU A 126 -15.89 8.36 -14.31
N GLU A 127 -17.06 8.39 -14.93
CA GLU A 127 -18.29 8.86 -14.28
C GLU A 127 -19.00 7.66 -13.64
N ASP A 128 -19.38 7.80 -12.37
CA ASP A 128 -20.16 6.82 -11.63
C ASP A 128 -21.57 6.79 -12.19
N ALA A 129 -21.97 5.65 -12.75
CA ALA A 129 -23.29 5.48 -13.35
C ALA A 129 -24.45 5.65 -12.35
N THR A 130 -24.18 5.57 -11.06
CA THR A 130 -25.21 5.61 -10.01
C THR A 130 -25.58 7.03 -9.61
N ASP A 131 -24.60 7.93 -9.50
CA ASP A 131 -24.81 9.29 -9.00
C ASP A 131 -24.15 10.39 -9.85
N GLY A 132 -23.60 10.04 -11.01
CA GLY A 132 -23.01 10.97 -11.98
C GLY A 132 -21.69 11.61 -11.51
N ARG A 133 -21.10 11.11 -10.43
CA ARG A 133 -19.87 11.69 -9.87
C ARG A 133 -18.63 11.17 -10.57
N ILE A 134 -17.54 11.92 -10.44
CA ILE A 134 -16.25 11.55 -11.01
C ILE A 134 -15.48 10.66 -10.03
N ILE A 135 -15.03 9.51 -10.52
CA ILE A 135 -14.08 8.63 -9.84
C ILE A 135 -12.82 8.54 -10.67
N GLY A 136 -11.68 8.94 -10.11
CA GLY A 136 -10.39 8.58 -10.68
C GLY A 136 -9.72 7.52 -9.84
N ARG A 137 -9.29 6.43 -10.46
CA ARG A 137 -8.58 5.33 -9.82
C ARG A 137 -7.25 5.03 -10.50
N TRP A 138 -6.23 4.73 -9.69
CA TRP A 138 -4.89 4.37 -10.17
C TRP A 138 -4.19 3.46 -9.17
N LYS A 139 -3.09 2.83 -9.61
CA LYS A 139 -2.19 2.14 -8.71
C LYS A 139 -1.15 3.09 -8.17
N VAL A 140 -0.89 3.03 -6.88
CA VAL A 140 0.23 3.69 -6.20
C VAL A 140 1.19 2.62 -5.73
N LYS A 141 2.47 2.81 -6.05
CA LYS A 141 3.55 1.94 -5.60
C LYS A 141 4.27 2.59 -4.43
N PHE A 142 4.32 1.87 -3.33
CA PHE A 142 5.01 2.24 -2.09
C PHE A 142 6.22 1.33 -1.86
N ARG A 143 7.19 1.81 -1.09
CA ARG A 143 8.27 0.99 -0.52
C ARG A 143 8.11 0.89 0.98
N GLU A 144 8.19 -0.33 1.49
CA GLU A 144 8.37 -0.63 2.90
C GLU A 144 9.81 -1.07 3.16
N PRO A 145 10.70 -0.17 3.63
CA PRO A 145 12.11 -0.48 3.80
C PRO A 145 12.39 -1.40 5.01
N LYS A 146 11.53 -1.34 6.03
CA LYS A 146 11.63 -2.17 7.23
C LYS A 146 10.27 -2.81 7.49
N PRO A 147 9.93 -3.88 6.75
CA PRO A 147 8.66 -4.53 6.93
C PRO A 147 8.65 -5.29 8.24
N GLY A 148 7.53 -5.19 8.94
CA GLY A 148 7.32 -5.83 10.22
C GLY A 148 6.06 -5.26 10.85
N PHE A 149 5.46 -6.04 11.73
CA PHE A 149 4.45 -5.51 12.63
C PHE A 149 5.13 -4.44 13.48
N ALA A 150 4.73 -3.17 13.32
CA ALA A 150 5.10 -2.15 14.29
C ALA A 150 4.42 -2.57 15.59
N VAL A 151 5.16 -3.25 16.46
CA VAL A 151 4.80 -3.35 17.87
C VAL A 151 5.19 -1.99 18.43
N GLU A 152 4.19 -1.13 18.63
CA GLU A 152 4.34 0.01 19.54
C GLU A 152 4.62 -0.50 20.96
#